data_AF-A0A165FII0-F1
#
_entry.id   AF-A0A165FII0-F1
#
_cell.length_a   1.000
_cell.length_b   1.000
_cell.length_c   1.000
_cell.angle_alpha   90.00
_cell.angle_beta   90.00
_cell.angle_gamma   90.00
#
_symmetry.space_group_name_H-M   'P 1'
#
loop_
_entity.id
_entity.type
_entity.pdbx_description
1 polymer ?
#
loop_
_entity_poly.entity_id
_entity_poly.type
_entity_poly.pdbx_seq_one_letter_code
_entity_poly.pdbx_strand_id
1 'polypeptide(L)'
;MPRKPKTIPGPSRLSKILANLKKGPHPQLSAVTGLKLTLAFRNDHFGARHFVKEDLPRIRYANPDLNIKVTKLRKTPEERWDPEMQVELRDGTIRTVNMQGKWSSAIFEELMEMGGGDAWQKWKEDRIVAGLPITAPTPLIHPGKTGAAAVLP
;
A
#
# COMPACT_ATOMS: atom_id res chain seq x y z
N MET A 1 -28.28 -11.06 42.16
CA MET A 1 -27.34 -9.92 42.01
C MET A 1 -26.56 -10.08 40.71
N PRO A 2 -26.51 -9.06 39.82
CA PRO A 2 -25.75 -9.14 38.57
C PRO A 2 -24.24 -9.07 38.86
N ARG A 3 -23.48 -10.04 38.37
CA ARG A 3 -22.02 -10.09 38.53
C ARG A 3 -21.37 -9.06 37.61
N LYS A 4 -20.58 -8.13 38.17
CA LYS A 4 -19.78 -7.17 37.38
C LYS A 4 -18.78 -7.94 36.50
N PRO A 5 -18.67 -7.64 35.20
CA PRO A 5 -17.68 -8.28 34.34
C PRO A 5 -16.26 -7.93 34.82
N LYS A 6 -15.41 -8.96 34.90
CA LYS A 6 -14.08 -8.92 35.54
C LYS A 6 -12.98 -8.28 34.68
N THR A 7 -13.31 -7.87 33.45
CA THR A 7 -12.33 -7.31 32.50
C THR A 7 -13.04 -6.39 31.52
N ILE A 8 -12.47 -5.20 31.29
CA ILE A 8 -12.93 -4.32 30.21
C ILE A 8 -12.59 -5.03 28.90
N PRO A 9 -13.56 -5.38 28.04
CA PRO A 9 -13.26 -6.03 26.79
C PRO A 9 -12.36 -5.12 25.95
N GLY A 10 -11.20 -5.65 25.54
CA GLY A 10 -10.28 -4.93 24.67
C GLY A 10 -10.93 -4.58 23.31
N PRO A 11 -10.26 -3.74 22.49
CA PRO A 11 -10.85 -3.29 21.24
C PRO A 11 -11.21 -4.47 20.33
N SER A 12 -12.44 -4.44 19.82
CA SER A 12 -12.96 -5.48 18.93
C SER A 12 -12.11 -5.59 17.66
N ARG A 13 -12.16 -6.76 17.00
CA ARG A 13 -11.47 -6.96 15.71
C ARG A 13 -11.91 -5.94 14.66
N LEU A 14 -13.19 -5.61 14.63
CA LEU A 14 -13.75 -4.59 13.73
C LEU A 14 -13.19 -3.20 14.06
N SER A 15 -13.10 -2.83 15.34
CA SER A 15 -12.50 -1.57 15.77
C SER A 15 -11.05 -1.44 15.30
N LYS A 16 -10.27 -2.52 15.36
CA LYS A 16 -8.88 -2.54 14.86
C LYS A 16 -8.81 -2.38 13.33
N ILE A 17 -9.70 -3.04 12.59
CA ILE A 17 -9.77 -2.92 11.13
C ILE A 17 -10.13 -1.49 10.73
N LEU A 18 -11.15 -0.90 11.36
CA LEU A 18 -11.55 0.48 11.10
C LEU A 18 -10.44 1.47 11.44
N ALA A 19 -9.72 1.26 12.55
CA ALA A 19 -8.56 2.09 12.89
C ALA A 19 -7.47 2.03 11.79
N ASN A 20 -7.23 0.86 11.19
CA ASN A 20 -6.29 0.73 10.08
C ASN A 20 -6.81 1.39 8.78
N LEU A 21 -8.09 1.19 8.45
CA LEU A 21 -8.70 1.79 7.25
C LEU A 21 -8.75 3.33 7.33
N LYS A 22 -8.95 3.87 8.53
CA LYS A 22 -8.97 5.31 8.81
C LYS A 22 -7.60 5.90 9.14
N LYS A 23 -6.52 5.10 9.07
CA LYS A 23 -5.16 5.59 9.32
C LYS A 23 -4.78 6.64 8.26
N GLY A 24 -4.25 7.78 8.71
CA GLY A 24 -3.71 8.81 7.82
C GLY A 24 -2.42 8.36 7.12
N PRO A 25 -2.14 8.81 5.89
CA PRO A 25 -2.96 9.72 5.07
C PRO A 25 -4.25 9.07 4.55
N HIS A 26 -5.32 9.87 4.41
CA HIS A 26 -6.57 9.42 3.79
C HIS A 26 -6.44 9.45 2.27
N PRO A 27 -6.45 8.30 1.58
CA PRO A 27 -6.18 8.25 0.16
C PRO A 27 -7.43 8.60 -0.65
N GLN A 28 -7.79 9.87 -0.76
CA GLN A 28 -8.86 10.30 -1.66
C GLN A 28 -8.31 10.51 -3.06
N LEU A 29 -8.73 9.69 -4.02
CA LEU A 29 -8.28 9.72 -5.40
C LEU A 29 -9.35 10.36 -6.29
N SER A 30 -9.41 11.69 -6.28
CA SER A 30 -10.44 12.43 -7.02
C SER A 30 -10.18 12.40 -8.53
N ALA A 31 -8.94 12.29 -8.99
CA ALA A 31 -8.62 12.30 -10.42
C ALA A 31 -8.64 10.91 -11.09
N VAL A 32 -8.78 9.83 -10.31
CA VAL A 32 -8.67 8.44 -10.80
C VAL A 32 -10.04 7.78 -10.88
N THR A 33 -10.31 7.07 -11.97
CA THR A 33 -11.55 6.28 -12.21
C THR A 33 -11.30 4.79 -12.06
N GLY A 34 -10.11 4.32 -12.43
CA GLY A 34 -9.77 2.90 -12.42
C GLY A 34 -8.33 2.63 -12.00
N LEU A 35 -8.13 1.49 -11.34
CA LEU A 35 -6.82 0.95 -10.99
C LEU A 35 -6.75 -0.51 -11.43
N LYS A 36 -5.74 -0.86 -12.24
CA LYS A 36 -5.45 -2.25 -12.59
C LYS A 36 -4.04 -2.57 -12.13
N LEU A 37 -3.91 -3.58 -11.27
CA LEU A 37 -2.62 -4.02 -10.76
C LEU A 37 -2.31 -5.43 -11.23
N THR A 38 -1.12 -5.63 -11.77
CA THR A 38 -0.59 -6.94 -12.16
C THR A 38 0.65 -7.23 -11.34
N LEU A 39 0.63 -8.31 -10.56
CA LEU A 39 1.77 -8.67 -9.69
C LEU A 39 1.90 -10.18 -9.49
N ALA A 40 3.09 -10.62 -9.07
CA ALA A 40 3.36 -12.01 -8.79
C ALA A 40 2.60 -12.47 -7.53
N PHE A 41 2.03 -13.67 -7.58
CA PHE A 41 1.32 -14.24 -6.45
C PHE A 41 2.26 -14.55 -5.26
N ARG A 42 3.48 -15.03 -5.55
CA ARG A 42 4.50 -15.46 -4.57
C ARG A 42 5.92 -15.10 -5.03
N ASN A 43 6.84 -15.13 -4.07
CA ASN A 43 8.31 -15.05 -4.20
C ASN A 43 8.89 -13.76 -4.78
N ASP A 44 8.11 -12.99 -5.53
CA ASP A 44 8.55 -11.76 -6.15
C ASP A 44 7.57 -10.60 -5.89
N HIS A 45 7.99 -9.39 -6.24
CA HIS A 45 7.21 -8.15 -6.18
C HIS A 45 6.69 -7.85 -4.77
N PHE A 46 7.57 -7.98 -3.76
CA PHE A 46 7.22 -7.80 -2.34
C PHE A 46 6.54 -6.46 -2.07
N GLY A 47 7.08 -5.35 -2.60
CA GLY A 47 6.50 -4.01 -2.44
C GLY A 47 5.07 -3.92 -2.97
N ALA A 48 4.81 -4.44 -4.18
CA ALA A 48 3.47 -4.49 -4.76
C ALA A 48 2.52 -5.39 -3.95
N ARG A 49 3.00 -6.52 -3.42
CA ARG A 49 2.19 -7.40 -2.55
C ARG A 49 1.84 -6.72 -1.23
N HIS A 50 2.78 -6.02 -0.62
CA HIS A 50 2.55 -5.23 0.58
C HIS A 50 1.55 -4.09 0.33
N PHE A 51 1.70 -3.37 -0.78
CA PHE A 51 0.76 -2.34 -1.21
C PHE A 51 -0.68 -2.90 -1.34
N VAL A 52 -0.84 -4.04 -2.02
CA VAL A 52 -2.16 -4.70 -2.17
C VAL A 52 -2.76 -5.13 -0.84
N LYS A 53 -1.93 -5.51 0.13
CA LYS A 53 -2.40 -6.00 1.43
C LYS A 53 -2.74 -4.86 2.39
N GLU A 54 -1.89 -3.84 2.47
CA GLU A 54 -1.97 -2.80 3.51
C GLU A 54 -2.65 -1.52 3.00
N ASP A 55 -2.30 -1.06 1.79
CA ASP A 55 -2.73 0.25 1.28
C ASP A 55 -3.98 0.17 0.40
N LEU A 56 -4.13 -0.88 -0.40
CA LEU A 56 -5.29 -1.05 -1.27
C LEU A 56 -6.65 -1.10 -0.54
N PRO A 57 -6.78 -1.77 0.63
CA PRO A 57 -8.03 -1.72 1.39
C PRO A 57 -8.36 -0.30 1.87
N ARG A 58 -7.35 0.50 2.22
CA ARG A 58 -7.50 1.89 2.65
C ARG A 58 -7.98 2.76 1.48
N ILE A 59 -7.39 2.57 0.29
CA ILE A 59 -7.80 3.24 -0.95
C ILE A 59 -9.25 2.91 -1.30
N ARG A 60 -9.63 1.62 -1.26
CA ARG A 60 -11.00 1.18 -1.53
C ARG A 60 -12.00 1.77 -0.53
N TYR A 61 -11.62 1.86 0.74
CA TYR A 61 -12.47 2.40 1.79
C TYR A 61 -12.71 3.91 1.62
N ALA A 62 -11.70 4.66 1.18
CA ALA A 62 -11.82 6.09 0.90
C ALA A 62 -12.51 6.41 -0.44
N ASN A 63 -12.45 5.49 -1.42
CA ASN A 63 -13.00 5.67 -2.76
C ASN A 63 -13.86 4.45 -3.15
N PRO A 64 -15.12 4.39 -2.72
CA PRO A 64 -15.99 3.24 -3.01
C PRO A 64 -16.24 3.06 -4.51
N ASP A 65 -16.34 4.17 -5.25
CA ASP A 65 -16.69 4.19 -6.68
C ASP A 65 -15.52 3.82 -7.61
N LEU A 66 -14.30 3.73 -7.08
CA LEU A 66 -13.09 3.46 -7.86
C LEU A 66 -13.07 2.02 -8.37
N ASN A 67 -12.88 1.79 -9.66
CA ASN A 67 -12.82 0.43 -10.20
C ASN A 67 -11.42 -0.18 -10.03
N ILE A 68 -11.21 -0.96 -8.96
CA ILE A 68 -9.93 -1.64 -8.70
C ILE A 68 -9.98 -3.11 -9.15
N LYS A 69 -9.07 -3.49 -10.04
CA LYS A 69 -8.83 -4.87 -10.48
C LYS A 69 -7.41 -5.30 -10.10
N VAL A 70 -7.27 -6.48 -9.51
CA VAL A 70 -5.96 -7.03 -9.11
C VAL A 70 -5.77 -8.40 -9.77
N THR A 71 -4.81 -8.48 -10.68
CA THR A 71 -4.42 -9.70 -11.36
C THR A 71 -3.16 -10.25 -10.70
N LYS A 72 -3.30 -11.42 -10.06
CA LYS A 72 -2.17 -12.13 -9.44
C LYS A 72 -1.77 -13.31 -10.32
N LEU A 73 -0.62 -13.20 -10.95
CA LEU A 73 -0.09 -14.25 -11.83
C LEU A 73 0.92 -15.11 -11.07
N ARG A 74 0.95 -16.41 -11.36
CA ARG A 74 2.02 -17.28 -10.87
C ARG A 74 3.23 -17.05 -11.77
N LYS A 75 4.33 -16.57 -11.18
CA LYS A 75 5.60 -16.34 -11.86
C LYS A 75 6.47 -17.57 -11.69
N THR A 76 6.94 -18.17 -12.78
CA THR A 76 7.97 -19.22 -12.72
C THR A 76 9.36 -18.57 -12.57
N PRO A 77 10.38 -19.28 -12.07
CA PRO A 77 11.74 -18.72 -11.95
C PRO A 77 12.37 -18.27 -13.27
N GLU A 78 11.92 -18.83 -14.40
CA GLU A 78 12.41 -18.50 -15.75
C GLU A 78 11.76 -17.22 -16.30
N GLU A 79 10.55 -16.88 -15.86
CA GLU A 79 9.81 -15.72 -16.32
C GLU A 79 10.33 -14.44 -15.65
N ARG A 80 10.75 -13.46 -16.45
CA ARG A 80 11.13 -12.12 -15.99
C ARG A 80 10.14 -11.10 -16.52
N TRP A 81 9.12 -10.80 -15.72
CA TRP A 81 8.21 -9.69 -15.95
C TRP A 81 8.07 -8.85 -14.68
N ASP A 82 7.87 -7.55 -14.86
CA ASP A 82 7.83 -6.56 -13.79
C ASP A 82 6.38 -6.30 -13.32
N PRO A 83 6.15 -5.99 -12.04
CA PRO A 83 4.84 -5.62 -11.55
C PRO A 83 4.43 -4.25 -12.10
N GLU A 84 3.21 -4.18 -12.61
CA GLU A 84 2.68 -2.97 -13.24
C GLU A 84 1.38 -2.53 -12.56
N MET A 85 1.22 -1.22 -12.42
CA MET A 85 -0.01 -0.57 -12.00
C MET A 85 -0.46 0.39 -13.09
N GLN A 86 -1.61 0.13 -13.68
CA GLN A 86 -2.27 1.04 -14.62
C GLN A 86 -3.29 1.88 -13.85
N VAL A 87 -3.11 3.19 -13.94
CA VAL A 87 -3.98 4.21 -13.36
C VAL A 87 -4.77 4.83 -14.49
N GLU A 88 -6.08 4.66 -14.46
CA GLU A 88 -7.02 5.26 -15.40
C GLU A 88 -7.55 6.55 -14.77
N LEU A 89 -7.24 7.68 -15.41
CA LEU A 89 -7.63 9.00 -14.97
C LEU A 89 -9.00 9.41 -15.53
N ARG A 90 -9.64 10.41 -14.92
CA ARG A 90 -10.94 10.93 -15.36
C ARG A 90 -10.93 11.55 -16.76
N ASP A 91 -9.77 12.01 -17.22
CA ASP A 91 -9.57 12.54 -18.57
C ASP A 91 -9.48 11.42 -19.65
N GLY A 92 -9.53 10.15 -19.24
CA GLY A 92 -9.36 8.98 -20.11
C GLY A 92 -7.89 8.59 -20.33
N THR A 93 -6.94 9.32 -19.75
CA THR A 93 -5.52 8.99 -19.84
C THR A 93 -5.21 7.77 -18.97
N ILE A 94 -4.49 6.79 -19.55
CA ILE A 94 -3.99 5.64 -18.82
C ILE A 94 -2.49 5.85 -18.55
N ARG A 95 -2.10 5.84 -17.28
CA ARG A 95 -0.69 5.90 -16.87
C ARG A 95 -0.26 4.56 -16.32
N THR A 96 0.85 4.05 -16.82
CA THR A 96 1.47 2.81 -16.32
C THR A 96 2.61 3.15 -15.37
N VAL A 97 2.55 2.61 -14.16
CA VAL A 97 3.59 2.71 -13.14
C VAL A 97 4.26 1.36 -12.97
N ASN A 98 5.58 1.33 -13.17
CA ASN A 98 6.41 0.19 -12.81
C ASN A 98 6.60 0.16 -11.29
N MET A 99 6.27 -0.96 -10.65
CA MET A 99 6.38 -1.17 -9.20
C MET A 99 7.62 -2.01 -8.80
N GLN A 100 8.49 -2.36 -9.75
CA GLN A 100 9.64 -3.22 -9.52
C GLN A 100 10.63 -2.56 -8.57
N GLY A 101 11.06 -3.29 -7.54
CA GLY A 101 12.01 -2.80 -6.53
C GLY A 101 11.50 -1.62 -5.68
N LYS A 102 10.27 -1.13 -5.91
CA LYS A 102 9.68 -0.04 -5.14
C LYS A 102 9.08 -0.53 -3.83
N TRP A 103 9.09 0.35 -2.85
CA TRP A 103 8.47 0.12 -1.54
C TRP A 103 6.97 0.40 -1.63
N SER A 104 6.17 -0.22 -0.77
CA SER A 104 4.71 0.06 -0.76
C SER A 104 4.42 1.54 -0.49
N SER A 105 5.19 2.18 0.39
CA SER A 105 5.11 3.62 0.66
C SER A 105 5.41 4.46 -0.58
N ALA A 106 6.46 4.13 -1.33
CA ALA A 106 6.81 4.83 -2.56
C ALA A 106 5.74 4.67 -3.65
N ILE A 107 5.20 3.46 -3.83
CA ILE A 107 4.10 3.19 -4.77
C ILE A 107 2.85 4.00 -4.37
N PHE A 108 2.58 4.07 -3.07
CA PHE A 108 1.46 4.83 -2.54
C PHE A 108 1.65 6.34 -2.74
N GLU A 109 2.83 6.88 -2.45
CA GLU A 109 3.16 8.29 -2.68
C GLU A 109 3.01 8.66 -4.16
N GLU A 110 3.56 7.85 -5.08
CA GLU A 110 3.46 8.06 -6.53
C GLU A 110 1.99 8.04 -6.98
N LEU A 111 1.17 7.12 -6.45
CA LEU A 111 -0.26 7.10 -6.73
C LEU A 111 -0.98 8.35 -6.21
N MET A 112 -0.67 8.79 -5.00
CA MET A 112 -1.26 9.98 -4.39
C MET A 112 -0.80 11.27 -5.08
N GLU A 113 0.41 11.31 -5.63
CA GLU A 113 0.88 12.45 -6.43
C GLU A 113 0.12 12.56 -7.76
N MET A 114 -0.26 11.43 -8.37
CA MET A 114 -1.06 11.44 -9.58
C MET A 114 -2.55 11.70 -9.33
N GLY A 115 -3.09 11.18 -8.23
CA GLY A 115 -4.54 11.09 -8.03
C GLY A 115 -5.11 11.82 -6.81
N GLY A 116 -4.26 12.21 -5.87
CA GLY A 116 -4.63 12.66 -4.52
C GLY A 116 -5.12 14.11 -4.41
N GLY A 117 -4.84 14.94 -5.41
CA GLY A 117 -5.30 16.34 -5.48
C GLY A 117 -4.91 17.20 -4.27
N ASP A 118 -5.74 18.17 -3.93
CA ASP A 118 -5.48 19.19 -2.91
C ASP A 118 -5.37 18.61 -1.50
N ALA A 119 -6.14 17.56 -1.20
CA ALA A 119 -6.11 16.90 0.11
C ALA A 119 -4.73 16.28 0.40
N TRP A 120 -4.08 15.75 -0.64
CA TRP A 120 -2.73 15.22 -0.54
C TRP A 120 -1.67 16.31 -0.35
N GLN A 121 -1.79 17.45 -1.05
CA GLN A 121 -0.85 18.56 -0.90
C GLN A 121 -0.91 19.14 0.52
N LYS A 122 -2.12 19.38 1.05
CA LYS A 122 -2.32 19.82 2.44
C LYS A 122 -1.69 18.87 3.45
N TRP A 123 -1.88 17.56 3.26
CA TRP A 123 -1.24 16.56 4.11
C TRP A 123 0.29 16.65 4.10
N LYS A 124 0.89 16.84 2.92
CA LYS A 124 2.34 17.01 2.79
C LYS A 124 2.81 18.29 3.48
N GLU A 125 2.12 19.40 3.28
CA GLU A 125 2.42 20.68 3.93
C GLU A 125 2.37 20.55 5.46
N ASP A 126 1.29 19.99 6.01
CA ASP A 126 1.14 19.76 7.45
C ASP A 126 2.28 18.89 8.02
N ARG A 127 2.71 17.88 7.26
CA ARG A 127 3.80 16.98 7.64
C ARG A 127 5.16 17.65 7.59
N ILE A 128 5.42 18.45 6.56
CA ILE A 128 6.65 19.22 6.40
C ILE A 128 6.75 20.26 7.53
N VAL A 129 5.67 20.97 7.82
CA VAL A 129 5.60 21.93 8.95
C VAL A 129 5.82 21.22 10.29
N ALA A 130 5.30 20.02 10.47
CA ALA A 130 5.50 19.22 11.67
C ALA A 130 6.87 18.51 11.73
N GLY A 131 7.70 18.58 10.70
CA GLY A 131 8.97 17.86 10.62
C GLY A 131 8.83 16.33 10.61
N LEU A 132 7.66 15.81 10.21
CA LEU A 132 7.33 14.39 10.20
C LEU A 132 7.45 13.80 8.78
N PRO A 133 7.75 12.49 8.63
CA PRO A 133 7.79 11.86 7.31
C PRO A 133 6.39 11.83 6.68
N ILE A 134 6.33 12.05 5.36
CA ILE A 134 5.09 12.15 4.56
C ILE A 134 4.29 10.83 4.60
N THR A 135 4.99 9.71 4.47
CA THR A 135 4.48 8.37 4.78
C THR A 135 5.37 7.67 5.79
N ALA A 136 4.80 6.76 6.58
CA ALA A 136 5.58 6.00 7.56
C ALA A 136 6.51 5.02 6.82
N PRO A 137 7.81 4.95 7.18
CA PRO A 137 8.69 3.93 6.61
C PRO A 137 8.19 2.53 7.02
N THR A 138 7.88 1.69 6.05
CA THR A 138 7.54 0.29 6.29
C THR A 138 8.79 -0.44 6.79
N PRO A 139 8.74 -1.22 7.89
CA PRO A 139 9.92 -1.94 8.37
C PRO A 139 10.37 -2.98 7.34
N LEU A 140 11.68 -3.02 7.12
CA LEU A 140 12.36 -3.90 6.17
C LEU A 140 12.27 -5.37 6.61
N ILE A 141 11.71 -6.22 5.76
CA ILE A 141 12.14 -7.62 5.69
C ILE A 141 12.90 -7.73 4.38
N HIS A 142 14.22 -7.54 4.44
CA HIS A 142 15.10 -7.94 3.35
C HIS A 142 15.35 -9.45 3.46
N PRO A 143 14.91 -10.28 2.50
CA PRO A 143 15.48 -11.61 2.35
C PRO A 143 16.84 -11.50 1.64
N GLY A 144 17.91 -11.31 2.39
CA GLY A 144 19.30 -11.39 1.91
C GLY A 144 20.26 -10.78 2.95
N LYS A 145 21.22 -11.47 3.55
CA LYS A 145 21.98 -12.65 3.14
C LYS A 145 22.29 -13.54 4.37
N THR A 146 21.83 -14.79 4.40
CA THR A 146 22.55 -15.86 5.11
C THR A 146 23.66 -16.33 4.18
N GLY A 147 24.80 -15.63 4.23
CA GLY A 147 26.04 -16.07 3.61
C GLY A 147 26.92 -16.68 4.69
N ALA A 148 26.82 -18.00 4.86
CA ALA A 148 27.84 -18.77 5.56
C ALA A 148 29.17 -18.66 4.79
N ALA A 149 30.17 -18.05 5.40
CA ALA A 149 31.58 -18.19 5.02
C ALA A 149 32.46 -17.64 6.16
N ALA A 150 32.55 -18.39 7.25
CA ALA A 150 33.68 -18.29 8.18
C ALA A 150 34.38 -19.65 8.18
N VAL A 151 35.18 -19.88 7.13
CA VAL A 151 36.27 -20.86 7.15
C VAL A 151 37.51 -20.06 6.77
N LEU A 152 38.34 -19.74 7.76
CA LEU A 152 39.70 -19.29 7.56
C LEU A 152 40.62 -20.46 7.97
N PRO A 153 41.71 -20.72 7.23
CA PRO A 153 42.77 -21.63 7.65
C PRO A 153 43.58 -21.07 8.83
#